data_AF-A0A845TV51-F1
#
_entry.id   AF-A0A845TV51-F1
#
_cell.length_a   1.000
_cell.length_b   1.000
_cell.length_c   1.000
_cell.angle_alpha   90.00
_cell.angle_beta   90.00
_cell.angle_gamma   90.00
#
_symmetry.space_group_name_H-M   'P 1'
#
loop_
_entity.id
_entity.type
_entity.pdbx_description
1 polymer ?
#
loop_
_entity_poly.entity_id
_entity_poly.type
_entity_poly.pdbx_seq_one_letter_code
_entity_poly.pdbx_strand_id
1 'polypeptide(L)'
;MDPSLIIAFLVLGSAVGFAAGLLGIGGGMLLVPFITALLTYKDFPKELIIHVAIATSLATIMFTSVSSVVAHHRRGAVRWDIVKLLAPGILIGSWVGPWIGQQMNSATLAMFFAVFVTFSAAQMLFDKKPSGTRGLPGNAGMFAAGGGIGVLAGLVGAGGGFVSVPFMTWCQVKIHNAVATSAALGFPIALAGTLSNIYFGLSIPDLPSGSLGYIYL
;
A
#
# COMPACT_ATOMS: atom_id res chain seq x y z
N MET A 1 -25.10 -8.03 -4.53
CA MET A 1 -24.32 -7.48 -3.39
C MET A 1 -25.26 -7.28 -2.23
N ASP A 2 -24.99 -7.87 -1.08
CA ASP A 2 -25.80 -7.65 0.13
C ASP A 2 -25.69 -6.18 0.57
N PRO A 3 -26.80 -5.48 0.86
CA PRO A 3 -26.77 -4.09 1.34
C PRO A 3 -25.94 -3.90 2.61
N SER A 4 -25.81 -4.94 3.43
CA SER A 4 -24.99 -4.93 4.65
C SER A 4 -23.49 -4.83 4.38
N LEU A 5 -22.99 -5.39 3.26
CA LEU A 5 -21.57 -5.30 2.88
C LEU A 5 -21.20 -3.88 2.45
N ILE A 6 -22.08 -3.23 1.70
CA ILE A 6 -21.88 -1.86 1.23
C ILE A 6 -21.76 -0.91 2.44
N ILE A 7 -22.66 -1.04 3.42
CA ILE A 7 -22.61 -0.22 4.64
C ILE A 7 -21.33 -0.51 5.43
N ALA A 8 -20.94 -1.78 5.57
CA ALA A 8 -19.71 -2.15 6.26
C ALA A 8 -18.46 -1.54 5.59
N PHE A 9 -18.33 -1.65 4.26
CA PHE A 9 -17.22 -1.04 3.54
C PHE A 9 -17.22 0.48 3.61
N LEU A 10 -18.39 1.14 3.58
CA LEU A 10 -18.48 2.58 3.73
C LEU A 10 -18.02 3.04 5.12
N VAL A 11 -18.48 2.38 6.19
CA VAL A 11 -18.06 2.72 7.56
C VAL A 11 -16.58 2.48 7.75
N LEU A 12 -16.09 1.33 7.28
CA LEU A 12 -14.70 0.91 7.44
C LEU A 12 -13.76 1.78 6.61
N GLY A 13 -14.11 2.05 5.35
CA GLY A 13 -13.37 2.97 4.48
C GLY A 13 -13.33 4.38 5.04
N SER A 14 -14.43 4.86 5.65
CA SER A 14 -14.48 6.18 6.29
C SER A 14 -13.58 6.25 7.54
N ALA A 15 -13.67 5.26 8.43
CA ALA A 15 -12.88 5.21 9.65
C ALA A 15 -11.38 5.04 9.36
N VAL A 16 -11.04 4.11 8.46
CA VAL A 16 -9.65 3.87 8.05
C VAL A 16 -9.11 5.05 7.25
N GLY A 17 -9.91 5.67 6.38
CA GLY A 17 -9.53 6.88 5.65
C GLY A 17 -9.23 8.05 6.59
N PHE A 18 -10.04 8.23 7.63
CA PHE A 18 -9.78 9.23 8.67
C PHE A 18 -8.49 8.94 9.46
N ALA A 19 -8.32 7.71 9.94
CA ALA A 19 -7.11 7.29 10.66
C ALA A 19 -5.84 7.40 9.77
N ALA A 20 -5.94 6.98 8.51
CA ALA A 20 -4.87 7.09 7.53
C ALA A 20 -4.53 8.55 7.20
N GLY A 21 -5.53 9.44 7.16
CA GLY A 21 -5.34 10.88 6.97
C GLY A 21 -4.65 11.55 8.17
N LEU A 22 -4.98 11.16 9.40
CA LEU A 22 -4.31 11.64 10.61
C LEU A 22 -2.85 11.17 10.69
N LEU A 23 -2.61 9.90 10.38
CA LEU A 23 -1.30 9.27 10.54
C LEU A 23 -0.40 9.46 9.30
N GLY A 24 -0.96 9.82 8.15
CA GLY A 24 -0.24 10.07 6.91
C GLY A 24 0.43 8.83 6.27
N ILE A 25 0.06 7.62 6.72
CA ILE A 25 0.76 6.36 6.37
C ILE A 25 0.15 5.61 5.17
N GLY A 26 -0.95 6.11 4.59
CA GLY A 26 -1.70 5.41 3.53
C GLY A 26 -2.41 4.18 4.10
N GLY A 27 -3.74 4.16 4.07
CA GLY A 27 -4.58 3.27 4.88
C GLY A 27 -4.46 1.76 4.63
N GLY A 28 -3.56 1.32 3.75
CA GLY A 28 -3.40 -0.08 3.33
C GLY A 28 -3.13 -1.07 4.45
N MET A 29 -2.18 -0.78 5.37
CA MET A 29 -1.89 -1.73 6.46
C MET A 29 -3.05 -1.88 7.45
N LEU A 30 -3.97 -0.92 7.50
CA LEU A 30 -5.21 -1.06 8.25
C LEU A 30 -6.28 -1.76 7.38
N LEU A 31 -6.47 -1.34 6.13
CA LEU A 31 -7.50 -1.88 5.24
C LEU A 31 -7.35 -3.39 5.00
N VAL A 32 -6.15 -3.90 4.73
CA VAL A 32 -5.94 -5.32 4.40
C VAL A 32 -6.47 -6.28 5.48
N PRO A 33 -6.09 -6.17 6.78
CA PRO A 33 -6.59 -7.09 7.81
C PRO A 33 -8.10 -6.96 8.03
N PHE A 34 -8.65 -5.74 7.92
CA PHE A 34 -10.09 -5.53 8.05
C PHE A 34 -10.88 -6.14 6.90
N ILE A 35 -10.43 -5.96 5.65
CA ILE A 35 -11.06 -6.59 4.47
C ILE A 35 -10.92 -8.12 4.57
N THR A 36 -9.75 -8.61 4.98
CA THR A 36 -9.51 -10.05 5.22
C THR A 36 -10.51 -10.62 6.23
N ALA A 37 -10.72 -9.95 7.37
CA ALA A 37 -11.67 -10.39 8.39
C ALA A 37 -13.12 -10.40 7.87
N LEU A 38 -13.50 -9.37 7.10
CA LEU A 38 -14.84 -9.26 6.52
C LEU A 38 -15.10 -10.36 5.48
N LEU A 39 -14.14 -10.63 4.59
CA LEU A 39 -14.23 -11.69 3.59
C LEU A 39 -14.25 -13.08 4.24
N THR A 40 -13.47 -13.28 5.30
CA THR A 40 -13.49 -14.52 6.09
C THR A 40 -14.85 -14.74 6.74
N TYR A 41 -15.47 -13.69 7.29
CA TYR A 41 -16.82 -13.75 7.87
C TYR A 41 -17.91 -14.07 6.83
N LYS A 42 -17.67 -13.76 5.55
CA LYS A 42 -18.59 -14.03 4.44
C LYS A 42 -18.31 -15.36 3.74
N ASP A 43 -17.52 -16.24 4.34
CA ASP A 43 -17.16 -17.57 3.82
C ASP A 43 -16.56 -17.53 2.40
N PHE A 44 -15.77 -16.49 2.09
CA PHE A 44 -15.01 -16.44 0.84
C PHE A 44 -14.00 -17.59 0.76
N PRO A 45 -13.64 -18.06 -0.46
CA PRO A 45 -12.60 -19.06 -0.63
C PRO A 45 -11.29 -18.60 0.01
N LYS A 46 -10.80 -19.35 1.00
CA LYS A 46 -9.59 -19.01 1.78
C LYS A 46 -8.36 -18.76 0.92
N GLU A 47 -8.31 -19.39 -0.25
CA GLU A 47 -7.22 -19.27 -1.22
C GLU A 47 -7.18 -17.91 -1.93
N LEU A 48 -8.29 -17.15 -1.91
CA LEU A 48 -8.42 -15.86 -2.57
C LEU A 48 -8.53 -14.68 -1.59
N ILE A 49 -8.86 -14.93 -0.32
CA ILE A 49 -9.15 -13.86 0.66
C ILE A 49 -8.03 -12.81 0.70
N ILE A 50 -6.78 -13.24 0.83
CA ILE A 50 -5.65 -12.32 1.02
C ILE A 50 -5.33 -11.58 -0.27
N HIS A 51 -5.31 -12.27 -1.42
CA HIS A 51 -5.11 -11.64 -2.73
C HIS A 51 -6.19 -10.58 -3.00
N VAL A 52 -7.44 -10.91 -2.70
CA VAL A 52 -8.57 -9.98 -2.87
C VAL A 52 -8.48 -8.80 -1.89
N ALA A 53 -8.12 -9.05 -0.63
CA ALA A 53 -7.97 -8.00 0.37
C ALA A 53 -6.86 -7.00 0.00
N ILE A 54 -5.73 -7.49 -0.52
CA ILE A 54 -4.61 -6.66 -0.96
C ILE A 54 -4.97 -5.85 -2.21
N ALA A 55 -5.59 -6.48 -3.21
CA ALA A 55 -6.00 -5.78 -4.42
C ALA A 55 -7.07 -4.70 -4.13
N THR A 56 -8.06 -5.04 -3.30
CA THR A 56 -9.15 -4.11 -2.91
C THR A 56 -8.62 -2.95 -2.06
N SER A 57 -7.65 -3.21 -1.19
CA SER A 57 -6.99 -2.14 -0.41
C SER A 57 -6.19 -1.20 -1.31
N LEU A 58 -5.41 -1.72 -2.28
CA LEU A 58 -4.67 -0.89 -3.24
C LEU A 58 -5.60 -0.02 -4.07
N ALA A 59 -6.72 -0.57 -4.54
CA ALA A 59 -7.75 0.18 -5.27
C ALA A 59 -8.32 1.32 -4.42
N THR A 60 -8.59 1.06 -3.14
CA THR A 60 -9.06 2.08 -2.18
C THR A 60 -7.98 3.14 -1.92
N ILE A 61 -6.72 2.72 -1.76
CA ILE A 61 -5.59 3.62 -1.53
C ILE A 61 -5.42 4.57 -2.72
N MET A 62 -5.61 4.11 -3.95
CA MET A 62 -5.50 4.95 -5.15
C MET A 62 -6.35 6.23 -5.01
N PHE A 63 -7.59 6.12 -4.54
CA PHE A 63 -8.47 7.28 -4.33
C PHE A 63 -8.07 8.10 -3.09
N THR A 64 -7.75 7.46 -1.97
CA THR A 64 -7.38 8.18 -0.73
C THR A 64 -6.04 8.92 -0.86
N SER A 65 -5.08 8.38 -1.62
CA SER A 65 -3.78 8.99 -1.89
C SER A 65 -3.88 10.25 -2.73
N VAL A 66 -4.84 10.33 -3.67
CA VAL A 66 -5.10 11.57 -4.42
C VAL A 66 -5.54 12.69 -3.45
N SER A 67 -6.51 12.40 -2.58
CA SER A 67 -6.98 13.36 -1.59
C SER A 67 -5.85 13.80 -0.64
N SER A 68 -5.06 12.83 -0.16
CA SER A 68 -3.91 13.08 0.73
C SER A 68 -2.82 13.93 0.06
N VAL A 69 -2.44 13.61 -1.18
CA VAL A 69 -1.39 14.38 -1.88
C VAL A 69 -1.82 15.81 -2.15
N VAL A 70 -3.09 16.03 -2.51
CA VAL A 70 -3.62 17.39 -2.74
C VAL A 70 -3.54 18.19 -1.44
N ALA A 71 -3.93 17.61 -0.30
CA ALA A 71 -3.85 18.27 0.99
C ALA A 71 -2.40 18.62 1.40
N HIS A 72 -1.46 17.69 1.21
CA HIS A 72 -0.04 17.91 1.53
C HIS A 72 0.64 18.88 0.54
N HIS A 73 0.26 18.84 -0.73
CA HIS A 73 0.79 19.75 -1.75
C HIS A 73 0.38 21.19 -1.47
N ARG A 74 -0.89 21.43 -1.09
CA ARG A 74 -1.39 22.76 -0.69
C ARG A 74 -0.63 23.34 0.51
N ARG A 75 -0.02 22.50 1.34
CA ARG A 75 0.81 22.91 2.50
C ARG A 75 2.29 23.09 2.16
N GLY A 76 2.71 22.89 0.90
CA GLY A 76 4.10 23.06 0.47
C GLY A 76 5.09 22.03 1.03
N ALA A 77 4.63 20.94 1.65
CA ALA A 77 5.47 19.96 2.34
C ALA A 77 5.98 18.82 1.44
N VAL A 78 5.47 18.71 0.20
CA VAL A 78 5.82 17.62 -0.72
C VAL A 78 7.13 17.91 -1.43
N ARG A 79 8.11 16.99 -1.31
CA ARG A 79 9.40 17.06 -2.00
C ARG A 79 9.32 16.39 -3.37
N TRP A 80 8.88 17.14 -4.38
CA TRP A 80 8.72 16.64 -5.75
C TRP A 80 10.02 16.16 -6.41
N ASP A 81 11.17 16.68 -5.97
CA ASP A 81 12.49 16.21 -6.38
C ASP A 81 12.71 14.74 -6.02
N ILE A 82 12.26 14.32 -4.84
CA ILE A 82 12.30 12.92 -4.38
C ILE A 82 11.26 12.08 -5.13
N VAL A 83 10.04 12.60 -5.29
CA VAL A 83 8.95 11.90 -6.00
C VAL A 83 9.36 11.53 -7.42
N LYS A 84 9.92 12.46 -8.19
CA LYS A 84 10.31 12.24 -9.59
C LYS A 84 11.37 11.15 -9.75
N LEU A 85 12.23 10.96 -8.75
CA LEU A 85 13.29 9.96 -8.77
C LEU A 85 12.80 8.57 -8.30
N LEU A 86 11.92 8.51 -7.30
CA LEU A 86 11.38 7.25 -6.77
C LEU A 86 10.22 6.69 -7.60
N ALA A 87 9.35 7.55 -8.12
CA ALA A 87 8.11 7.14 -8.78
C ALA A 87 8.31 6.17 -9.96
N PRO A 88 9.30 6.34 -10.86
CA PRO A 88 9.51 5.39 -11.97
C PRO A 88 9.87 3.99 -11.48
N GLY A 89 10.76 3.89 -10.48
CA GLY A 89 11.12 2.62 -9.86
C GLY A 89 9.91 2.00 -9.15
N ILE A 90 9.14 2.82 -8.44
CA ILE A 90 7.92 2.41 -7.74
C ILE A 90 6.87 1.83 -8.69
N LEU A 91 6.65 2.46 -9.85
CA LEU A 91 5.68 1.96 -10.83
C LEU A 91 6.03 0.55 -11.30
N ILE A 92 7.32 0.33 -11.60
CA ILE A 92 7.81 -0.98 -12.02
C ILE A 92 7.72 -1.98 -10.86
N GLY A 93 8.20 -1.58 -9.67
CA GLY A 93 8.18 -2.44 -8.50
C GLY A 93 6.77 -2.84 -8.08
N SER A 94 5.83 -1.88 -8.08
CA SER A 94 4.43 -2.12 -7.70
C SER A 94 3.67 -2.92 -8.76
N TRP A 95 4.16 -3.00 -9.99
CA TRP A 95 3.66 -3.96 -10.97
C TRP A 95 4.19 -5.37 -10.68
N VAL A 96 5.47 -5.50 -10.36
CA VAL A 96 6.16 -6.77 -10.08
C VAL A 96 5.74 -7.39 -8.75
N GLY A 97 5.42 -6.59 -7.73
CA GLY A 97 5.01 -7.08 -6.40
C GLY A 97 3.80 -8.02 -6.44
N PRO A 98 2.66 -7.60 -7.02
CA PRO A 98 1.50 -8.48 -7.22
C PRO A 98 1.77 -9.70 -8.11
N TRP A 99 2.65 -9.57 -9.11
CA TRP A 99 3.09 -10.71 -9.93
C TRP A 99 3.83 -11.77 -9.11
N ILE A 100 4.67 -11.34 -8.16
CA ILE A 100 5.30 -12.25 -7.19
C ILE A 100 4.23 -12.84 -6.27
N GLY A 101 3.31 -12.01 -5.76
CA GLY A 101 2.22 -12.42 -4.87
C GLY A 101 1.29 -13.47 -5.48
N GLN A 102 1.00 -13.40 -6.79
CA GLN A 102 0.20 -14.41 -7.50
C GLN A 102 0.87 -15.78 -7.53
N GLN A 103 2.21 -15.83 -7.56
CA GLN A 103 2.95 -17.10 -7.53
C GLN A 103 3.01 -17.71 -6.13
N MET A 104 2.62 -16.95 -5.09
CA MET A 104 2.54 -17.41 -3.72
C MET A 104 1.13 -17.93 -3.42
N ASN A 105 1.04 -19.04 -2.68
CA ASN A 105 -0.24 -19.44 -2.10
C ASN A 105 -0.69 -18.44 -1.02
N SER A 106 -1.99 -18.41 -0.72
CA SER A 106 -2.58 -17.48 0.25
C SER A 106 -1.95 -17.57 1.64
N ALA A 107 -1.53 -18.75 2.08
CA ALA A 107 -0.92 -18.94 3.41
C ALA A 107 0.46 -18.28 3.51
N THR A 108 1.31 -18.44 2.49
CA THR A 108 2.64 -17.82 2.42
C THR A 108 2.52 -16.30 2.30
N LEU A 109 1.58 -15.81 1.49
CA LEU A 109 1.32 -14.37 1.36
C LEU A 109 0.79 -13.77 2.67
N ALA A 110 -0.11 -14.48 3.36
CA ALA A 110 -0.60 -14.09 4.69
C ALA A 110 0.53 -14.04 5.72
N MET A 111 1.41 -15.04 5.73
CA MET A 111 2.56 -15.08 6.64
C MET A 111 3.52 -13.94 6.38
N PHE A 112 3.83 -13.66 5.10
CA PHE A 112 4.67 -12.52 4.72
C PHE A 112 4.05 -11.20 5.18
N PHE A 113 2.75 -11.00 4.91
CA PHE A 113 2.00 -9.83 5.37
C PHE A 113 2.05 -9.70 6.90
N ALA A 114 1.80 -10.78 7.64
CA ALA A 114 1.79 -10.80 9.10
C ALA A 114 3.16 -10.44 9.69
N VAL A 115 4.25 -11.01 9.15
CA VAL A 115 5.62 -10.68 9.55
C VAL A 115 5.91 -9.21 9.27
N PHE A 116 5.55 -8.72 8.08
CA PHE A 116 5.79 -7.33 7.68
C PHE A 116 5.04 -6.32 8.57
N VAL A 117 3.76 -6.57 8.85
CA VAL A 117 2.94 -5.72 9.73
C VAL A 117 3.47 -5.77 11.16
N THR A 118 3.83 -6.94 11.67
CA THR A 118 4.40 -7.09 13.03
C THR A 118 5.72 -6.34 13.15
N PHE A 119 6.59 -6.46 12.14
CA PHE A 119 7.85 -5.72 12.07
C PHE A 119 7.61 -4.21 12.06
N SER A 120 6.69 -3.73 11.22
CA SER A 120 6.35 -2.31 11.11
C SER A 120 5.76 -1.76 12.42
N ALA A 121 4.87 -2.52 13.06
CA ALA A 121 4.29 -2.18 14.36
C ALA A 121 5.35 -2.12 15.45
N ALA A 122 6.25 -3.10 15.51
CA ALA A 122 7.39 -3.10 16.43
C ALA A 122 8.31 -1.90 16.20
N GLN A 123 8.63 -1.59 14.94
CA GLN A 123 9.45 -0.42 14.60
C GLN A 123 8.82 0.88 15.09
N MET A 124 7.50 1.05 14.93
CA MET A 124 6.76 2.21 15.44
C MET A 124 6.74 2.24 16.98
N LEU A 125 6.56 1.08 17.64
CA LEU A 125 6.51 0.99 19.10
C LEU A 125 7.85 1.32 19.77
N PHE A 126 8.95 0.88 19.18
CA PHE A 126 10.29 1.07 19.74
C PHE A 126 10.93 2.42 19.37
N ASP A 127 10.23 3.28 18.62
CA ASP A 127 10.67 4.62 18.12
C ASP A 127 12.15 4.66 17.74
N LYS A 128 12.65 3.57 17.11
CA LYS A 128 14.07 3.41 16.81
C LYS A 128 14.37 4.22 15.56
N LYS A 129 14.50 5.53 15.73
CA LYS A 129 14.89 6.49 14.69
C LYS A 129 16.24 6.02 14.15
N PRO A 130 16.32 5.60 12.88
CA PRO A 130 17.61 5.33 12.26
C PRO A 130 18.44 6.61 12.42
N SER A 131 19.63 6.52 13.02
CA SER A 131 20.56 7.64 13.06
C SER A 131 20.86 8.00 11.61
N GLY A 132 20.27 9.08 11.12
CA GLY A 132 20.39 9.42 9.71
C GLY A 132 21.82 9.88 9.43
N THR A 133 22.60 8.93 8.95
CA THR A 133 24.03 9.02 8.71
C THR A 133 24.34 9.04 7.22
N ARG A 134 23.32 8.92 6.36
CA ARG A 134 23.46 8.95 4.89
C ARG A 134 22.49 9.94 4.28
N GLY A 135 22.97 10.73 3.31
CA GLY A 135 22.12 11.56 2.47
C GLY A 135 21.30 10.71 1.49
N LEU A 136 20.48 11.37 0.66
CA LEU A 136 19.77 10.69 -0.43
C LEU A 136 20.78 10.01 -1.37
N PRO A 137 20.53 8.75 -1.77
CA PRO A 137 21.36 8.09 -2.76
C PRO A 137 21.27 8.83 -4.12
N GLY A 138 22.27 8.64 -4.99
CA GLY A 138 22.22 9.19 -6.35
C GLY A 138 21.02 8.66 -7.16
N ASN A 139 20.79 9.22 -8.35
CA ASN A 139 19.58 8.95 -9.16
C ASN A 139 19.29 7.45 -9.37
N ALA A 140 20.33 6.65 -9.66
CA ALA A 140 20.19 5.20 -9.83
C ALA A 140 19.80 4.49 -8.51
N GLY A 141 20.35 4.93 -7.39
CA GLY A 141 20.00 4.40 -6.07
C GLY A 141 18.59 4.80 -5.63
N MET A 142 18.12 5.99 -6.00
CA MET A 142 16.73 6.39 -5.82
C MET A 142 15.79 5.53 -6.65
N PHE A 143 16.11 5.29 -7.93
CA PHE A 143 15.32 4.39 -8.76
C PHE A 143 15.25 2.96 -8.18
N ALA A 144 16.39 2.40 -7.76
CA ALA A 144 16.47 1.08 -7.14
C ALA A 144 15.69 0.99 -5.82
N ALA A 145 15.82 2.00 -4.96
CA ALA A 145 15.05 2.11 -3.71
C ALA A 145 13.55 2.20 -4.01
N GLY A 146 13.16 2.97 -5.03
CA GLY A 146 11.79 3.07 -5.51
C GLY A 146 11.26 1.71 -5.97
N GLY A 147 12.05 0.96 -6.74
CA GLY A 147 11.73 -0.42 -7.13
C GLY A 147 11.47 -1.33 -5.95
N GLY A 148 12.39 -1.38 -4.97
CA GLY A 148 12.23 -2.19 -3.76
C GLY A 148 11.01 -1.80 -2.94
N ILE A 149 10.79 -0.49 -2.75
CA ILE A 149 9.60 0.02 -2.07
C ILE A 149 8.32 -0.38 -2.82
N GLY A 150 8.29 -0.21 -4.14
CA GLY A 150 7.15 -0.58 -4.98
C GLY A 150 6.81 -2.07 -4.87
N VAL A 151 7.82 -2.95 -4.93
CA VAL A 151 7.62 -4.41 -4.79
C VAL A 151 7.00 -4.75 -3.43
N LEU A 152 7.60 -4.25 -2.35
CA LEU A 152 7.10 -4.52 -0.99
C LEU A 152 5.69 -3.93 -0.79
N ALA A 153 5.47 -2.70 -1.25
CA ALA A 153 4.20 -2.02 -1.11
C ALA A 153 3.08 -2.69 -1.92
N GLY A 154 3.35 -3.09 -3.15
CA GLY A 154 2.40 -3.79 -4.01
C GLY A 154 2.10 -5.22 -3.55
N LEU A 155 3.09 -5.92 -2.98
CA LEU A 155 2.90 -7.28 -2.46
C LEU A 155 2.12 -7.31 -1.14
N VAL A 156 2.29 -6.30 -0.29
CA VAL A 156 1.63 -6.21 1.03
C VAL A 156 0.31 -5.42 0.96
N GLY A 157 0.12 -4.60 -0.08
CA GLY A 157 -1.01 -3.67 -0.16
C GLY A 157 -0.84 -2.44 0.75
N ALA A 158 0.39 -2.01 0.99
CA ALA A 158 0.70 -0.84 1.82
C ALA A 158 0.86 0.41 0.95
N GLY A 159 0.29 1.55 1.36
CA GLY A 159 0.26 2.80 0.58
C GLY A 159 1.58 3.59 0.53
N GLY A 160 2.73 2.92 0.55
CA GLY A 160 4.06 3.55 0.55
C GLY A 160 4.51 4.12 1.88
N GLY A 161 3.61 4.66 2.70
CA GLY A 161 3.90 5.28 4.01
C GLY A 161 4.85 4.47 4.90
N PHE A 162 4.55 3.19 5.08
CA PHE A 162 5.29 2.31 5.99
C PHE A 162 6.70 1.97 5.53
N VAL A 163 7.02 2.12 4.24
CA VAL A 163 8.37 1.82 3.72
C VAL A 163 9.09 3.09 3.30
N SER A 164 8.41 3.98 2.57
CA SER A 164 8.96 5.25 2.08
C SER A 164 9.26 6.23 3.21
N VAL A 165 8.44 6.33 4.26
CA VAL A 165 8.71 7.26 5.38
C VAL A 165 9.99 6.86 6.14
N PRO A 166 10.15 5.61 6.62
CA PRO A 166 11.39 5.20 7.26
C PRO A 166 12.60 5.37 6.36
N PHE A 167 12.50 5.01 5.07
CA PHE A 167 13.57 5.22 4.09
C PHE A 167 14.00 6.69 3.99
N MET A 168 13.05 7.60 3.83
CA MET A 168 13.33 9.04 3.73
C MET A 168 13.89 9.61 5.03
N THR A 169 13.37 9.19 6.19
CA THR A 169 13.92 9.62 7.49
C THR A 169 15.35 9.13 7.70
N TRP A 170 15.68 7.93 7.22
CA TRP A 170 17.05 7.41 7.23
C TRP A 170 17.97 8.22 6.31
N CYS A 171 17.45 8.68 5.16
CA CYS A 171 18.13 9.60 4.24
C CYS A 171 18.15 11.08 4.70
N GLN A 172 17.90 11.35 5.99
CA GLN A 172 17.93 12.71 6.58
C GLN A 172 16.85 13.68 6.05
N VAL A 173 15.77 13.17 5.47
CA VAL A 173 14.60 13.99 5.12
C VAL A 173 13.79 14.27 6.38
N LYS A 174 13.45 15.54 6.60
CA LYS A 174 12.61 15.95 7.75
C LYS A 174 11.29 15.17 7.75
N ILE A 175 10.86 14.70 8.91
CA ILE A 175 9.71 13.78 9.03
C ILE A 175 8.41 14.32 8.40
N HIS A 176 8.14 15.63 8.53
CA HIS A 176 6.98 16.27 7.90
C HIS A 176 7.04 16.19 6.37
N ASN A 177 8.22 16.38 5.78
CA ASN A 177 8.44 16.23 4.35
C ASN A 177 8.40 14.76 3.95
N ALA A 178 8.95 13.85 4.75
CA ALA A 178 8.93 12.41 4.48
C ALA A 178 7.48 11.89 4.42
N VAL A 179 6.64 12.24 5.39
CA VAL A 179 5.21 11.86 5.41
C VAL A 179 4.47 12.45 4.21
N ALA A 180 4.62 13.75 3.95
CA ALA A 180 3.97 14.42 2.81
C ALA A 180 4.42 13.86 1.45
N THR A 181 5.71 13.58 1.30
CA THR A 181 6.28 13.01 0.06
C THR A 181 5.84 11.56 -0.11
N SER A 182 5.73 10.79 0.97
CA SER A 182 5.24 9.43 0.91
C SER A 182 3.77 9.35 0.48
N ALA A 183 2.94 10.30 0.92
CA ALA A 183 1.55 10.39 0.45
C ALA A 183 1.48 10.55 -1.08
N ALA A 184 2.43 11.31 -1.66
CA ALA A 184 2.55 11.46 -3.12
C ALA A 184 2.98 10.17 -3.82
N LEU A 185 3.88 9.40 -3.19
CA LEU A 185 4.33 8.10 -3.69
C LEU A 185 3.25 7.02 -3.57
N GLY A 186 2.28 7.18 -2.66
CA GLY A 186 1.17 6.25 -2.51
C GLY A 186 0.31 6.11 -3.76
N PHE A 187 0.12 7.19 -4.52
CA PHE A 187 -0.65 7.15 -5.77
C PHE A 187 -0.04 6.25 -6.86
N PRO A 188 1.24 6.44 -7.28
CA PRO A 188 1.84 5.54 -8.28
C PRO A 188 1.95 4.10 -7.80
N ILE A 189 2.19 3.86 -6.50
CA ILE A 189 2.13 2.50 -5.92
C ILE A 189 0.74 1.90 -6.16
N ALA A 190 -0.29 2.59 -5.68
CA ALA A 190 -1.65 2.09 -5.70
C ALA A 190 -2.16 1.91 -7.13
N LEU A 191 -1.89 2.86 -8.03
CA LEU A 191 -2.29 2.78 -9.43
C LEU A 191 -1.67 1.56 -10.13
N ALA A 192 -0.33 1.42 -10.08
CA ALA A 192 0.35 0.30 -10.72
C ALA A 192 -0.01 -1.05 -10.09
N GLY A 193 -0.11 -1.09 -8.76
CA GLY A 193 -0.50 -2.30 -8.03
C GLY A 193 -1.95 -2.73 -8.32
N THR A 194 -2.87 -1.77 -8.41
CA THR A 194 -4.29 -2.01 -8.77
C THR A 194 -4.38 -2.55 -10.19
N LEU A 195 -3.74 -1.87 -11.17
CA LEU A 195 -3.74 -2.31 -12.57
C LEU A 195 -3.10 -3.69 -12.74
N SER A 196 -1.99 -3.95 -12.04
CA SER A 196 -1.33 -5.25 -12.03
C SER A 196 -2.23 -6.35 -11.47
N ASN A 197 -2.90 -6.11 -10.34
CA ASN A 197 -3.85 -7.07 -9.76
C ASN A 197 -5.08 -7.32 -10.64
N ILE A 198 -5.56 -6.32 -11.37
CA ILE A 198 -6.60 -6.52 -12.40
C ILE A 198 -6.04 -7.44 -13.49
N TYR A 199 -4.90 -7.07 -14.06
CA TYR A 199 -4.29 -7.80 -15.17
C TYR A 199 -4.03 -9.27 -14.83
N PHE A 200 -3.44 -9.54 -13.67
CA PHE A 200 -3.13 -10.91 -13.23
C PHE A 200 -4.35 -11.67 -12.71
N GLY A 201 -5.35 -10.98 -12.15
CA GLY A 201 -6.57 -11.59 -11.63
C GLY A 201 -7.60 -11.96 -12.71
N LEU A 202 -7.53 -11.37 -13.91
CA LEU A 202 -8.43 -11.68 -15.03
C LEU A 202 -8.26 -13.12 -15.56
N SER A 203 -7.13 -13.77 -15.31
CA SER A 203 -6.82 -15.11 -15.81
C SER A 203 -7.32 -16.24 -14.91
N ILE A 204 -7.99 -15.95 -13.79
CA ILE A 204 -8.42 -16.97 -12.83
C ILE A 204 -9.91 -17.29 -13.03
N PRO A 205 -10.24 -18.54 -13.41
CA PRO A 205 -11.61 -19.04 -13.34
C PRO A 205 -11.99 -19.22 -11.85
N ASP A 206 -13.23 -18.92 -11.47
CA ASP A 206 -13.77 -18.95 -10.08
C ASP A 206 -13.63 -17.69 -9.21
N LEU A 207 -13.60 -16.50 -9.82
CA LEU A 207 -13.80 -15.28 -9.04
C LEU A 207 -15.27 -15.10 -8.62
N PRO A 208 -15.54 -14.72 -7.36
CA PRO A 208 -16.89 -14.47 -6.87
C PRO A 208 -17.56 -13.32 -7.63
N SER A 209 -18.90 -13.39 -7.75
CA SER A 209 -19.70 -12.42 -8.48
C SER A 209 -19.55 -11.01 -7.87
N GLY A 210 -19.07 -10.06 -8.69
CA GLY A 210 -18.76 -8.69 -8.26
C GLY A 210 -17.26 -8.35 -8.20
N SER A 211 -16.37 -9.28 -8.51
CA SER A 211 -14.92 -9.00 -8.59
C SER A 211 -14.47 -8.60 -10.01
N LEU A 212 -13.57 -7.62 -10.10
CA LEU A 212 -12.88 -7.22 -11.33
C LEU A 212 -11.38 -7.55 -11.18
N GLY A 213 -10.98 -8.73 -11.65
CA GLY A 213 -9.74 -9.37 -11.23
C GLY A 213 -9.75 -9.57 -9.70
N TYR A 214 -8.60 -9.50 -9.02
CA TYR A 214 -8.59 -9.64 -7.56
C TYR A 214 -9.33 -8.52 -6.80
N ILE A 215 -9.80 -7.47 -7.46
CA ILE A 215 -10.49 -6.37 -6.78
C ILE A 215 -11.95 -6.74 -6.56
N TYR A 216 -12.42 -6.71 -5.31
CA TYR A 216 -13.84 -6.81 -5.00
C TYR A 216 -14.49 -5.43 -5.12
N LEU A 217 -15.52 -5.31 -5.98
CA LEU A 217 -16.26 -4.06 -6.20
C LEU A 217 -17.39 -3.86 -5.19
#